data_AF-A0A8S3JT13-F1
#
_entry.id   AF-A0A8S3JT13-F1
#
_cell.length_a   1.000
_cell.length_b   1.000
_cell.length_c   1.000
_cell.angle_alpha   90.00
_cell.angle_beta   90.00
_cell.angle_gamma   90.00
#
_symmetry.space_group_name_H-M   'P 1'
#
loop_
_entity.id
_entity.type
_entity.pdbx_description
1 polymer ?
#
loop_
_entity_poly.entity_id
_entity_poly.type
_entity_poly.pdbx_seq_one_letter_code
_entity_poly.pdbx_strand_id
1 'polypeptide(L)'
;MAPADPNITLLKIIFETISAFGTVGLSLGHPNRASRFATVLSPASKVILIATMLMGRHRGLLASMQDQETIEYSAFVLLNRERLKLVSEYEKRTLGLRTVHKKKSEELITLF
;
A
#
# COMPACT_ATOMS: atom_id res chain seq x y z
N MET A 1 0.07 -26.44 17.86
CA MET A 1 1.01 -25.89 16.84
C MET A 1 1.58 -27.09 16.10
N ALA A 2 1.13 -27.40 14.88
CA ALA A 2 1.75 -28.46 14.10
C ALA A 2 3.21 -28.06 13.79
N PRO A 3 4.18 -28.99 13.80
CA PRO A 3 5.55 -28.66 13.46
C PRO A 3 5.62 -28.06 12.06
N ALA A 4 6.32 -26.93 11.91
CA ALA A 4 6.54 -26.31 10.62
C ALA A 4 7.31 -27.29 9.72
N ASP A 5 6.71 -27.69 8.61
CA ASP A 5 7.31 -28.66 7.69
C ASP A 5 8.53 -28.02 7.02
N PRO A 6 9.75 -28.58 7.20
CA PRO A 6 10.98 -28.01 6.66
C PRO A 6 11.01 -28.00 5.12
N ASN A 7 10.10 -28.74 4.47
CA ASN A 7 10.00 -28.81 3.02
C ASN A 7 9.11 -27.71 2.42
N ILE A 8 8.45 -26.90 3.26
CA ILE A 8 7.76 -25.66 2.89
C ILE A 8 8.77 -24.53 2.92
N THR A 9 9.38 -24.27 1.77
CA THR A 9 10.34 -23.18 1.61
C THR A 9 9.67 -21.97 0.96
N LEU A 10 10.20 -20.77 1.25
CA LEU A 10 9.70 -19.51 0.70
C LEU A 10 9.66 -19.53 -0.84
N LEU A 11 10.69 -20.10 -1.47
CA LEU A 11 10.76 -20.24 -2.92
C LEU A 11 9.58 -21.05 -3.50
N LYS A 12 9.16 -22.13 -2.83
CA LYS A 12 8.00 -22.92 -3.28
C LYS A 12 6.70 -22.14 -3.18
N ILE A 13 6.53 -21.35 -2.12
CA ILE A 13 5.34 -20.51 -1.92
C ILE A 13 5.26 -19.41 -2.97
N ILE A 14 6.37 -18.71 -3.21
CA ILE A 14 6.42 -17.63 -4.21
C ILE A 14 6.21 -18.20 -5.62
N PHE A 15 6.86 -19.33 -5.94
CA PHE A 15 6.69 -20.01 -7.22
C PHE A 15 5.22 -20.42 -7.46
N GLU A 16 4.55 -21.01 -6.47
CA GLU A 16 3.12 -21.34 -6.58
C GLU A 16 2.26 -20.12 -6.84
N THR A 17 2.50 -19.04 -6.10
CA THR A 17 1.68 -17.83 -6.19
C THR A 17 1.79 -17.20 -7.58
N ILE A 18 3.01 -17.12 -8.13
CA ILE A 18 3.27 -16.59 -9.47
C ILE A 18 2.69 -17.52 -10.55
N SER A 19 2.88 -18.84 -10.41
CA SER A 19 2.33 -19.84 -11.33
C SER A 19 0.80 -19.81 -11.37
N ALA A 20 0.15 -19.69 -10.21
CA ALA A 20 -1.29 -19.55 -10.07
C ALA A 20 -1.81 -18.27 -10.72
N PHE A 21 -1.16 -17.13 -10.47
CA PHE A 21 -1.51 -15.84 -11.07
C PHE A 21 -1.35 -15.83 -12.60
N GLY A 22 -0.31 -16.48 -13.12
CA GLY A 22 -0.12 -16.66 -14.56
C GLY A 22 -1.00 -17.74 -15.19
N THR A 23 -1.79 -18.48 -14.40
CA THR A 23 -2.53 -19.68 -14.82
C THR A 23 -1.67 -20.73 -15.54
N VAL A 24 -0.39 -20.84 -15.14
CA VAL A 24 0.59 -21.76 -15.75
C VAL A 24 0.32 -23.22 -15.33
N GLY A 25 -0.17 -23.42 -14.10
CA GLY A 25 -0.56 -24.75 -13.59
C GLY A 25 0.63 -25.63 -13.16
N LEU A 26 1.84 -25.06 -13.06
CA LEU A 26 3.02 -25.73 -12.53
C LEU A 26 3.05 -25.62 -11.01
N SER A 27 3.36 -26.72 -10.34
CA SER A 27 3.45 -26.82 -8.89
C SER A 27 4.72 -27.57 -8.54
N LEU A 28 5.48 -27.03 -7.58
CA LEU A 28 6.63 -27.78 -7.05
C LEU A 28 6.08 -28.94 -6.22
N GLY A 29 6.73 -30.10 -6.27
CA GLY A 29 6.27 -31.27 -5.52
C GLY A 29 6.59 -31.16 -4.02
N HIS A 30 5.99 -32.05 -3.23
CA HIS A 30 6.40 -32.28 -1.85
C HIS A 30 7.14 -33.62 -1.75
N PRO A 31 8.35 -33.70 -1.19
CA PRO A 31 9.15 -34.94 -1.22
C PRO A 31 8.49 -36.12 -0.49
N ASN A 32 7.70 -35.84 0.56
CA ASN A 32 7.04 -36.89 1.35
C ASN A 32 5.66 -37.31 0.81
N ARG A 33 5.16 -36.72 -0.29
CA ARG A 33 3.86 -37.08 -0.90
C ARG A 33 3.88 -36.85 -2.40
N ALA A 34 3.42 -37.82 -3.19
CA ALA A 34 3.21 -37.67 -4.64
C ALA A 34 2.04 -36.72 -5.02
N SER A 35 1.80 -35.69 -4.20
CA SER A 35 0.79 -34.67 -4.41
C SER A 35 1.45 -33.33 -4.71
N ARG A 36 0.71 -32.44 -5.37
CA ARG A 36 1.10 -31.05 -5.62
C ARG A 36 1.35 -30.32 -4.30
N PHE A 37 2.31 -29.40 -4.25
CA PHE A 37 2.57 -28.61 -3.05
C PHE A 37 1.34 -27.80 -2.61
N ALA A 38 0.51 -27.38 -3.57
CA ALA A 38 -0.80 -26.78 -3.32
C ALA A 38 -1.74 -27.64 -2.44
N THR A 39 -1.57 -28.97 -2.39
CA THR A 39 -2.38 -29.88 -1.57
C THR A 39 -1.97 -29.86 -0.09
N VAL A 40 -0.68 -29.63 0.18
CA VAL A 40 -0.08 -29.62 1.54
C VAL A 40 -0.37 -28.30 2.28
N LEU A 41 -0.74 -27.26 1.53
CA LEU A 41 -1.14 -25.95 2.05
C LEU A 41 -2.41 -26.03 2.94
N SER A 42 -2.54 -25.06 3.85
CA SER A 42 -3.70 -24.93 4.73
C SER A 42 -4.99 -24.66 3.91
N PRO A 43 -6.19 -25.00 4.41
CA PRO A 43 -7.45 -24.75 3.69
C PRO A 43 -7.63 -23.27 3.32
N ALA A 44 -7.24 -22.35 4.21
CA ALA A 44 -7.30 -20.91 3.95
C ALA A 44 -6.38 -20.48 2.80
N SER A 45 -5.15 -21.02 2.74
CA SER A 45 -4.21 -20.68 1.67
C SER A 45 -4.63 -21.26 0.32
N LYS A 46 -5.34 -22.40 0.28
CA LYS A 46 -5.95 -22.92 -0.96
C LYS A 46 -7.01 -21.98 -1.54
N VAL A 47 -7.84 -21.36 -0.70
CA VAL A 47 -8.85 -20.37 -1.15
C VAL A 47 -8.16 -19.16 -1.77
N ILE A 48 -7.10 -18.65 -1.13
CA ILE A 48 -6.29 -17.54 -1.67
C ILE A 48 -5.67 -17.94 -3.02
N LEU A 49 -5.18 -19.17 -3.16
CA LEU A 49 -4.56 -19.67 -4.39
C LEU A 49 -5.59 -19.83 -5.54
N ILE A 50 -6.82 -20.21 -5.23
CA ILE A 50 -7.93 -20.19 -6.20
C ILE A 50 -8.29 -18.75 -6.58
N ALA A 51 -8.34 -17.84 -5.60
CA ALA A 51 -8.61 -16.43 -5.85
C ALA A 51 -7.54 -15.78 -6.73
N THR A 52 -6.26 -16.13 -6.57
CA THR A 52 -5.17 -15.64 -7.43
C THR A 52 -5.25 -16.21 -8.86
N MET A 53 -5.67 -17.47 -9.03
CA MET A 53 -5.96 -18.03 -10.37
C MET A 53 -7.12 -17.30 -11.07
N LEU A 54 -8.18 -16.98 -10.31
CA LEU A 54 -9.32 -16.22 -10.83
C LEU A 54 -8.91 -14.78 -11.18
N MET A 55 -8.10 -14.13 -10.34
CA MET A 55 -7.57 -12.79 -10.56
C MET A 55 -6.67 -12.73 -11.80
N GLY A 56 -5.83 -13.74 -12.02
CA GLY A 56 -4.97 -13.86 -13.21
C GLY A 56 -5.75 -13.95 -14.53
N ARG A 57 -6.88 -14.65 -14.52
CA ARG A 57 -7.77 -14.77 -15.68
C ARG A 57 -8.65 -13.53 -15.86
N HIS A 58 -9.05 -12.89 -14.77
CA HIS A 58 -9.91 -11.72 -14.76
C HIS A 58 -9.10 -10.42 -14.81
N ARG A 59 -8.29 -10.25 -15.87
CA ARG A 59 -7.37 -9.12 -16.11
C ARG A 59 -8.02 -7.72 -16.03
N GLY A 60 -9.35 -7.61 -15.94
CA GLY A 60 -10.11 -6.37 -15.74
C GLY A 60 -10.52 -6.05 -14.29
N LEU A 61 -10.32 -6.97 -13.32
CA LEU A 61 -10.56 -6.67 -11.89
C LEU A 61 -9.33 -6.02 -11.21
N LEU A 62 -8.17 -6.05 -11.88
CA LEU A 62 -6.94 -5.42 -11.40
C LEU A 62 -6.94 -3.90 -11.54
N ALA A 63 -7.91 -3.28 -12.22
CA ALA A 63 -8.08 -1.84 -12.17
C ALA A 63 -8.16 -1.40 -10.70
N SER A 64 -9.01 -2.03 -9.89
CA SER A 64 -9.19 -1.64 -8.48
C SER A 64 -8.05 -2.02 -7.53
N MET A 65 -7.09 -2.87 -7.94
CA MET A 65 -5.92 -3.22 -7.10
C MET A 65 -4.61 -2.57 -7.54
N GLN A 66 -4.43 -2.27 -8.83
CA GLN A 66 -3.42 -1.28 -9.26
C GLN A 66 -3.79 0.10 -8.72
N ASP A 67 -5.09 0.35 -8.53
CA ASP A 67 -5.54 1.48 -7.75
C ASP A 67 -5.03 1.44 -6.30
N GLN A 68 -4.40 0.39 -5.76
CA GLN A 68 -3.82 0.51 -4.41
C GLN A 68 -2.67 1.54 -4.38
N GLU A 69 -1.84 1.60 -5.43
CA GLU A 69 -0.87 2.69 -5.62
C GLU A 69 -1.62 4.01 -5.89
N THR A 70 -2.68 3.99 -6.71
CA THR A 70 -3.51 5.18 -6.99
C THR A 70 -4.28 5.68 -5.76
N ILE A 71 -4.70 4.82 -4.84
CA ILE A 71 -5.50 5.10 -3.63
C ILE A 71 -4.58 5.72 -2.58
N GLU A 72 -3.38 5.17 -2.39
CA GLU A 72 -2.38 5.79 -1.52
C GLU A 72 -1.87 7.11 -2.11
N TYR A 73 -1.61 7.17 -3.43
CA TYR A 73 -1.24 8.41 -4.14
C TYR A 73 -2.35 9.48 -4.07
N SER A 74 -3.61 9.09 -4.28
CA SER A 74 -4.74 10.04 -4.23
C SER A 74 -5.02 10.51 -2.80
N ALA A 75 -4.89 9.65 -1.79
CA ALA A 75 -4.94 10.07 -0.38
C ALA A 75 -3.79 11.05 -0.05
N PHE A 76 -2.58 10.79 -0.53
CA PHE A 76 -1.43 11.67 -0.35
C PHE A 76 -1.61 13.02 -1.06
N VAL A 77 -2.16 13.03 -2.29
CA VAL A 77 -2.48 14.27 -3.04
C VAL A 77 -3.53 15.10 -2.31
N LEU A 78 -4.56 14.47 -1.72
CA LEU A 78 -5.57 15.17 -0.93
C LEU A 78 -4.97 15.76 0.36
N LEU A 79 -4.12 15.01 1.06
CA LEU A 79 -3.37 15.48 2.22
C LEU A 79 -2.45 16.66 1.86
N ASN A 80 -1.74 16.58 0.73
CA ASN A 80 -0.87 17.68 0.29
C ASN A 80 -1.66 18.94 -0.08
N ARG A 81 -2.86 18.80 -0.68
CA ARG A 81 -3.76 19.94 -0.91
C ARG A 81 -4.20 20.61 0.40
N GLU A 82 -4.58 19.83 1.41
CA GLU A 82 -4.94 20.33 2.74
C GLU A 82 -3.75 21.03 3.42
N ARG A 83 -2.57 20.41 3.36
CA ARG A 83 -1.33 20.98 3.90
C ARG A 83 -0.97 22.32 3.26
N LEU A 84 -1.15 22.46 1.95
CA LEU A 84 -0.89 23.71 1.23
C LEU A 84 -1.85 24.83 1.64
N LYS A 85 -3.14 24.51 1.84
CA LYS A 85 -4.11 25.50 2.35
C LYS A 85 -3.68 26.02 3.71
N LEU A 86 -3.34 25.11 4.63
CA LEU A 86 -2.87 25.48 5.96
C LEU A 86 -1.60 26.32 5.90
N VAL A 87 -0.60 25.92 5.11
CA VAL A 87 0.65 26.70 4.94
C VAL A 87 0.34 28.12 4.44
N SER A 88 -0.54 28.26 3.43
CA SER A 88 -0.93 29.58 2.94
C SER A 88 -1.69 30.41 3.98
N GLU A 89 -2.47 29.76 4.85
CA GLU A 89 -3.20 30.43 5.93
C GLU A 89 -2.26 30.88 7.06
N TYR A 90 -1.30 30.03 7.44
CA TYR A 90 -0.23 30.38 8.38
C TYR A 90 0.62 31.54 7.85
N GLU A 91 0.93 31.55 6.55
CA GLU A 91 1.70 32.63 5.92
C GLU A 91 0.95 33.98 5.95
N LYS A 92 -0.36 33.98 5.65
CA LYS A 92 -1.20 35.19 5.77
C LYS A 92 -1.27 35.71 7.21
N ARG A 93 -1.43 34.81 8.18
CA ARG A 93 -1.47 35.18 9.62
C ARG A 93 -0.14 35.76 10.08
N THR A 94 0.99 35.19 9.67
CA THR A 94 2.32 35.68 10.06
C THR A 94 2.66 37.02 9.40
N LEU A 95 2.25 37.25 8.15
CA LEU A 95 2.40 38.54 7.48
C LEU A 95 1.54 39.63 8.15
N GLY A 96 0.30 39.31 8.54
CA GLY A 96 -0.56 40.23 9.30
C GLY A 96 0.02 40.58 10.67
N LEU A 97 0.64 39.61 11.37
CA LEU A 97 1.32 39.87 12.63
C LEU A 97 2.54 40.78 12.43
N ARG A 98 3.33 40.60 11.36
CA ARG A 98 4.48 41.46 11.03
C ARG A 98 4.06 42.90 10.73
N THR A 99 2.97 43.12 9.98
CA THR A 99 2.50 44.48 9.67
C THR A 99 1.97 45.20 10.90
N VAL A 100 1.25 44.50 11.78
CA VAL A 100 0.80 45.04 13.07
C VAL A 100 1.98 45.40 13.98
N HIS A 101 2.99 44.51 14.08
CA HIS A 101 4.17 44.77 14.90
C HIS A 101 5.01 45.94 14.37
N LYS A 102 5.13 46.07 13.04
CA LYS A 102 5.80 47.20 12.39
C LYS A 102 5.06 48.52 12.65
N LYS A 103 3.73 48.53 12.50
CA LYS A 103 2.91 49.72 12.77
C LYS A 103 3.04 50.19 14.22
N LYS A 104 2.99 49.25 15.18
CA LYS A 104 3.16 49.56 16.61
C LYS A 104 4.57 50.07 16.95
N SER A 105 5.59 49.58 16.24
CA SER A 105 6.96 50.09 16.36
C SER A 105 7.09 51.52 15.84
N GLU A 106 6.46 51.86 14.72
CA GLU A 106 6.49 53.22 14.15
C GLU A 106 5.72 54.22 15.02
N GLU A 107 4.58 53.81 15.60
CA GLU A 107 3.82 54.63 16.57
C GLU A 107 4.61 54.87 17.87
N LEU A 108 5.40 53.90 18.35
CA LEU A 108 6.24 54.10 19.54
C LEU A 108 7.43 55.03 19.28
N ILE A 109 8.00 55.03 18.08
CA ILE A 109 9.12 55.93 17.72
C ILE A 109 8.63 57.38 17.54
N THR A 110 7.37 57.59 17.14
CA THR A 110 6.79 58.94 16.97
C THR A 110 6.31 59.57 18.28
N LEU A 111 6.24 58.79 19.37
CA LEU A 111 5.73 59.24 20.69
C LEU A 111 6.84 59.68 21.67
N PHE A 112 8.11 59.55 21.29
CA PHE A 112 9.30 60.06 21.99
C PHE A 112 9.95 61.17 21.16
#